data_AF-A0A8J2ARB2-F1
#
_entry.id   AF-A0A8J2ARB2-F1
#
_cell.length_a   1.000
_cell.length_b   1.000
_cell.length_c   1.000
_cell.angle_alpha   90.00
_cell.angle_beta   90.00
_cell.angle_gamma   90.00
#
_symmetry.space_group_name_H-M   'P 1'
#
loop_
_entity.id
_entity.type
_entity.pdbx_description
1 polymer ?
#
loop_
_entity_poly.entity_id
_entity_poly.type
_entity_poly.pdbx_seq_one_letter_code
_entity_poly.pdbx_strand_id
1 'polypeptide(L)'
;MPFLSCRACSENPLSVLQDLWGGKQDKPDKKKASASSNLNSNNSKTSNETGNPAVQQNKSHSTSKRRLQDFLPRDEEALKACVEAWTRYAHPRASEFFATPDSLQNVLEHLARGIHKGDDPVLGEDSKCVYWYGDVTKDDAQAAIKMIKPGEAYESITYVNRVLAFIFATDESFENLMTLPKEPFKMSCGDQLCVNLSHISLQVDATTNGDPTVPAKVASGHVHCQPMNPYPGTNQMGYQQRGAALTG
;
A
#
# COMPACT_ATOMS: atom_id res chain seq x y z
N MET A 1 21.05 -16.39 23.48
CA MET A 1 20.22 -15.20 23.18
C MET A 1 18.95 -15.71 22.54
N PRO A 2 17.76 -15.42 23.08
CA PRO A 2 16.52 -15.97 22.55
C PRO A 2 16.23 -15.32 21.18
N PHE A 3 15.95 -16.16 20.19
CA PHE A 3 15.28 -15.72 18.97
C PHE A 3 13.97 -15.05 19.40
N LEU A 4 13.80 -13.77 19.09
CA LEU A 4 12.48 -13.13 19.15
C LEU A 4 11.62 -13.81 18.08
N SER A 5 11.01 -14.91 18.49
CA SER A 5 10.09 -15.69 17.67
C SER A 5 8.82 -14.87 17.51
N CYS A 6 8.76 -14.09 16.43
CA CYS A 6 7.54 -13.45 15.95
C CYS A 6 6.47 -14.54 15.79
N ARG A 7 5.38 -14.46 16.56
CA ARG A 7 4.32 -15.49 16.58
C ARG A 7 3.59 -15.55 15.24
N ALA A 8 3.38 -14.39 14.58
CA ALA A 8 2.83 -14.29 13.23
C ALA A 8 3.78 -14.81 12.12
N CYS A 9 5.08 -14.93 12.39
CA CYS A 9 6.09 -15.43 11.45
C CYS A 9 6.35 -16.94 11.63
N SER A 10 5.82 -17.55 12.69
CA SER A 10 5.91 -18.99 12.96
C SER A 10 4.74 -19.79 12.37
N GLU A 11 3.65 -19.12 12.00
CA GLU A 11 2.53 -19.70 11.28
C GLU A 11 2.70 -19.35 9.79
N ASN A 12 2.43 -20.33 8.92
CA ASN A 12 2.75 -20.28 7.49
C ASN A 12 2.29 -18.94 6.85
N PRO A 13 3.20 -18.01 6.49
CA PRO A 13 2.84 -16.64 6.11
C PRO A 13 1.91 -16.58 4.89
N LEU A 14 1.86 -17.68 4.12
CA LEU A 14 0.99 -17.86 2.97
C LEU A 14 -0.51 -17.98 3.32
N SER A 15 -0.92 -18.50 4.48
CA SER A 15 -2.35 -18.66 4.81
C SER A 15 -3.01 -17.33 5.19
N VAL A 16 -2.33 -16.54 6.02
CA VAL A 16 -2.76 -15.17 6.40
C VAL A 16 -2.78 -14.25 5.17
N LEU A 17 -1.90 -14.48 4.19
CA LEU A 17 -1.84 -13.67 2.98
C LEU A 17 -2.79 -14.11 1.86
N GLN A 18 -3.09 -15.40 1.70
CA GLN A 18 -4.19 -15.81 0.83
C GLN A 18 -5.52 -15.18 1.28
N ASP A 19 -5.65 -14.94 2.59
CA ASP A 19 -6.71 -14.14 3.16
C ASP A 19 -6.55 -12.62 2.93
N LEU A 20 -5.34 -12.06 3.05
CA LEU A 20 -5.09 -10.62 2.85
C LEU A 20 -5.28 -10.15 1.39
N TRP A 21 -5.10 -11.04 0.42
CA TRP A 21 -5.14 -10.75 -1.04
C TRP A 21 -6.30 -11.45 -1.76
N GLY A 22 -7.10 -12.24 -1.04
CA GLY A 22 -8.26 -12.95 -1.56
C GLY A 22 -9.49 -12.04 -1.70
N GLY A 23 -9.39 -11.00 -2.52
CA GLY A 23 -10.56 -10.31 -3.05
C GLY A 23 -11.31 -11.26 -3.99
N LYS A 24 -12.65 -11.28 -3.93
CA LYS A 24 -13.48 -12.01 -4.89
C LYS A 24 -13.05 -11.62 -6.31
N GLN A 25 -12.55 -12.59 -7.08
CA GLN A 25 -12.38 -12.41 -8.52
C GLN A 25 -13.76 -12.24 -9.12
N ASP A 26 -14.11 -11.02 -9.52
CA ASP A 26 -15.23 -10.81 -10.42
C ASP A 26 -14.89 -11.51 -11.74
N LYS A 27 -15.66 -12.56 -12.02
CA LYS A 27 -15.57 -13.32 -13.26
C LYS A 27 -15.80 -12.33 -14.42
N PRO A 28 -14.94 -12.30 -15.44
CA PRO A 28 -15.21 -11.48 -16.62
C PRO A 28 -16.44 -12.03 -17.34
N ASP A 29 -17.51 -11.23 -17.37
CA ASP A 29 -18.66 -11.48 -18.21
C ASP A 29 -18.23 -11.54 -19.68
N LYS A 30 -18.34 -12.74 -20.26
CA LYS A 30 -18.26 -12.94 -21.71
C LYS A 30 -19.44 -12.21 -22.35
N LYS A 31 -19.22 -11.00 -22.87
CA LYS A 31 -20.13 -10.42 -23.88
C LYS A 31 -19.43 -10.16 -25.20
N LYS A 32 -20.12 -10.70 -26.20
CA LYS A 32 -19.75 -10.92 -27.60
C LYS A 32 -19.48 -9.60 -28.31
N ALA A 33 -18.53 -9.67 -29.24
CA ALA A 33 -18.36 -8.71 -30.31
C ALA A 33 -19.65 -8.57 -31.13
N SER A 34 -20.03 -7.33 -31.40
CA SER A 34 -20.73 -6.94 -32.62
C SER A 34 -20.36 -5.50 -32.94
N ALA A 35 -19.65 -5.35 -34.05
CA ALA A 35 -19.42 -4.09 -34.73
C ALA A 35 -20.74 -3.44 -35.12
N SER A 36 -20.83 -2.11 -35.04
CA SER A 36 -21.34 -1.26 -36.11
C SER A 36 -21.11 0.21 -35.81
N SER A 37 -20.59 0.87 -36.83
CA SER A 37 -20.42 2.30 -37.04
C SER A 37 -21.72 3.09 -36.86
N ASN A 38 -21.63 4.31 -36.29
CA ASN A 38 -22.16 5.49 -36.98
C ASN A 38 -21.65 6.81 -36.38
N LEU A 39 -21.02 7.60 -37.25
CA LEU A 39 -20.80 9.03 -37.08
C LEU A 39 -22.06 9.77 -37.55
N ASN A 40 -22.61 10.70 -36.78
CA ASN A 40 -22.93 12.05 -37.28
C ASN A 40 -23.37 13.05 -36.17
N SER A 41 -22.65 14.17 -36.13
CA SER A 41 -23.05 15.59 -36.04
C SER A 41 -24.36 16.06 -35.39
N ASN A 42 -24.19 17.10 -34.54
CA ASN A 42 -24.93 18.39 -34.38
C ASN A 42 -26.46 18.33 -34.17
N ASN A 43 -27.15 19.16 -33.37
CA ASN A 43 -27.01 20.58 -33.10
C ASN A 43 -27.96 20.99 -31.94
N SER A 44 -27.67 22.16 -31.38
CA SER A 44 -28.37 23.07 -30.44
C SER A 44 -29.90 23.03 -30.13
N LYS A 45 -30.18 23.54 -28.90
CA LYS A 45 -31.11 24.65 -28.52
C LYS A 45 -32.42 24.31 -27.76
N THR A 46 -32.54 24.94 -26.56
CA THR A 46 -33.76 25.48 -25.86
C THR A 46 -34.90 24.51 -25.52
N SER A 47 -35.68 24.58 -24.43
CA SER A 47 -35.89 25.50 -23.29
C SER A 47 -36.93 24.87 -22.35
N ASN A 48 -36.88 25.25 -21.06
CA ASN A 48 -37.98 25.38 -20.09
C ASN A 48 -38.71 24.17 -19.45
N GLU A 49 -38.98 24.42 -18.15
CA GLU A 49 -40.02 23.91 -17.23
C GLU A 49 -39.75 22.72 -16.29
N THR A 50 -39.47 23.11 -15.04
CA THR A 50 -40.17 22.77 -13.78
C THR A 50 -40.64 21.34 -13.54
N GLY A 51 -39.94 20.67 -12.60
CA GLY A 51 -40.45 19.49 -11.90
C GLY A 51 -39.43 18.96 -10.90
N ASN A 52 -39.62 19.22 -9.61
CA ASN A 52 -38.91 18.55 -8.52
C ASN A 52 -39.17 17.03 -8.61
N PRO A 53 -38.17 16.18 -8.36
CA PRO A 53 -38.22 15.50 -7.06
C PRO A 53 -36.85 15.20 -6.43
N ALA A 54 -36.91 14.99 -5.12
CA ALA A 54 -36.01 14.18 -4.32
C ALA A 54 -34.55 14.64 -4.23
N VAL A 55 -34.26 15.25 -3.08
CA VAL A 55 -32.95 15.27 -2.42
C VAL A 55 -32.42 13.83 -2.34
N GLN A 56 -31.69 13.39 -3.36
CA GLN A 56 -30.72 12.32 -3.22
C GLN A 56 -29.47 12.96 -2.65
N GLN A 57 -29.25 12.71 -1.36
CA GLN A 57 -27.99 12.97 -0.71
C GLN A 57 -26.92 12.19 -1.49
N ASN A 58 -26.23 12.88 -2.38
CA ASN A 58 -25.01 12.41 -3.01
C ASN A 58 -24.06 12.02 -1.88
N LYS A 59 -23.82 10.72 -1.72
CA LYS A 59 -22.69 10.20 -0.95
C LYS A 59 -21.47 10.95 -1.47
N SER A 60 -20.91 11.84 -0.65
CA SER A 60 -19.76 12.64 -1.02
C SER A 60 -18.63 11.69 -1.38
N HIS A 61 -18.39 11.49 -2.67
CA HIS A 61 -17.08 11.08 -3.14
C HIS A 61 -16.13 12.17 -2.62
N SER A 62 -15.37 11.84 -1.57
CA SER A 62 -14.25 12.65 -1.13
C SER A 62 -13.38 12.83 -2.37
N THR A 63 -13.43 14.03 -2.95
CA THR A 63 -12.66 14.36 -4.13
C THR A 63 -11.21 14.36 -3.68
N SER A 64 -10.42 13.46 -4.24
CA SER A 64 -9.01 13.38 -3.88
C SER A 64 -8.36 14.75 -4.06
N LYS A 65 -7.55 15.15 -3.08
CA LYS A 65 -6.80 16.41 -3.10
C LYS A 65 -5.64 16.36 -4.11
N ARG A 66 -5.35 15.18 -4.67
CA ARG A 66 -4.33 14.94 -5.69
C ARG A 66 -4.60 15.73 -6.97
N ARG A 67 -3.64 16.53 -7.40
CA ARG A 67 -3.63 17.16 -8.72
C ARG A 67 -2.72 16.38 -9.66
N LEU A 68 -3.30 15.80 -10.73
CA LEU A 68 -2.56 15.02 -11.73
C LEU A 68 -1.48 15.84 -12.46
N GLN A 69 -1.71 17.16 -12.62
CA GLN A 69 -0.77 18.06 -13.29
C GLN A 69 0.53 18.27 -12.50
N ASP A 70 0.48 18.07 -11.18
CA ASP A 70 1.63 18.24 -10.29
C ASP A 70 2.49 16.97 -10.25
N PHE A 71 2.07 15.89 -10.91
CA PHE A 71 2.80 14.63 -10.89
C PHE A 71 4.09 14.69 -11.71
N LEU A 72 5.20 14.44 -11.04
CA LEU A 72 6.51 14.27 -11.64
C LEU A 72 7.00 12.86 -11.32
N PRO A 73 7.13 11.97 -12.32
CA PRO A 73 7.65 10.63 -12.10
C PRO A 73 9.13 10.70 -11.70
N ARG A 74 9.59 9.66 -11.00
CA ARG A 74 11.01 9.43 -10.75
C ARG A 74 11.70 9.01 -12.05
N ASP A 75 12.91 9.50 -12.28
CA ASP A 75 13.79 8.92 -13.29
C ASP A 75 14.36 7.57 -12.80
N GLU A 76 15.01 6.83 -13.69
CA GLU A 76 15.49 5.48 -13.39
C GLU A 76 16.56 5.45 -12.28
N GLU A 77 17.40 6.49 -12.17
CA GLU A 77 18.41 6.59 -11.11
C GLU A 77 17.77 6.86 -9.75
N ALA A 78 16.86 7.84 -9.68
CA ALA A 78 16.11 8.15 -8.46
C ALA A 78 15.18 7.01 -8.04
N LEU A 79 14.63 6.27 -9.00
CA LEU A 79 13.82 5.08 -8.74
C LEU A 79 14.65 3.98 -8.10
N LYS A 80 15.81 3.64 -8.68
CA LYS A 80 16.73 2.64 -8.12
C LYS A 80 17.18 3.02 -6.70
N ALA A 81 17.57 4.28 -6.48
CA ALA A 81 17.97 4.77 -5.16
C ALA A 81 16.82 4.68 -4.13
N CYS A 82 15.59 4.99 -4.55
CA CYS A 82 14.39 4.87 -3.73
C CYS A 82 14.12 3.41 -3.32
N VAL A 83 14.18 2.48 -4.28
CA VAL A 83 13.96 1.06 -4.02
C VAL A 83 15.05 0.48 -3.13
N GLU A 84 16.31 0.87 -3.33
CA GLU A 84 17.41 0.45 -2.45
C GLU A 84 17.20 0.96 -1.02
N ALA A 85 16.79 2.22 -0.86
CA ALA A 85 16.47 2.79 0.44
C ALA A 85 15.33 2.00 1.10
N TRP A 86 14.20 1.83 0.42
CA TRP A 86 13.04 1.11 0.93
C TRP A 86 13.34 -0.36 1.27
N THR A 87 14.16 -1.04 0.48
CA THR A 87 14.55 -2.44 0.75
C THR A 87 15.17 -2.62 2.14
N ARG A 88 15.87 -1.61 2.67
CA ARG A 88 16.46 -1.65 4.01
C ARG A 88 15.43 -1.52 5.15
N TYR A 89 14.26 -0.98 4.85
CA TYR A 89 13.13 -0.84 5.78
C TYR A 89 12.06 -1.92 5.58
N ALA A 90 12.19 -2.74 4.53
CA ALA A 90 11.28 -3.84 4.29
C ALA A 90 11.38 -4.86 5.44
N HIS A 91 10.23 -5.22 5.98
CA HIS A 91 10.12 -6.21 7.03
C HIS A 91 10.51 -7.61 6.51
N PRO A 92 11.18 -8.47 7.30
CA PRO A 92 11.56 -9.82 6.89
C PRO A 92 10.40 -10.65 6.30
N ARG A 93 9.17 -10.44 6.80
CA ARG A 93 7.94 -11.05 6.26
C ARG A 93 7.78 -10.84 4.74
N ALA A 94 8.23 -9.68 4.23
CA ALA A 94 8.14 -9.37 2.81
C ALA A 94 9.14 -10.22 2.03
N SER A 95 10.39 -10.32 2.48
CA SER A 95 11.41 -11.16 1.84
C SER A 95 11.03 -12.63 1.80
N GLU A 96 10.41 -13.13 2.88
CA GLU A 96 9.88 -14.50 2.93
C GLU A 96 8.73 -14.72 1.95
N PHE A 97 7.82 -13.75 1.82
CA PHE A 97 6.67 -13.87 0.93
C PHE A 97 7.03 -13.75 -0.55
N PHE A 98 7.83 -12.74 -0.91
CA PHE A 98 8.20 -12.51 -2.31
C PHE A 98 9.19 -13.57 -2.82
N ALA A 99 9.76 -14.41 -1.93
CA ALA A 99 10.65 -15.54 -2.16
C ALA A 99 12.01 -15.18 -2.80
N THR A 100 12.06 -14.23 -3.72
CA THR A 100 13.28 -13.72 -4.34
C THR A 100 13.45 -12.22 -4.07
N PRO A 101 14.70 -11.72 -3.96
CA PRO A 101 14.94 -10.28 -3.85
C PRO A 101 14.40 -9.50 -5.06
N ASP A 102 14.48 -10.09 -6.25
CA ASP A 102 14.07 -9.45 -7.51
C ASP A 102 12.55 -9.20 -7.56
N SER A 103 11.73 -10.13 -7.05
CA SER A 103 10.27 -9.95 -7.03
C SER A 103 9.85 -8.85 -6.04
N LEU A 104 10.49 -8.77 -4.87
CA LEU A 104 10.29 -7.65 -3.94
C LEU A 104 10.71 -6.33 -4.59
N GLN A 105 11.88 -6.28 -5.24
CA GLN A 105 12.34 -5.10 -5.98
C GLN A 105 11.32 -4.67 -7.04
N ASN A 106 10.83 -5.60 -7.86
CA ASN A 106 9.81 -5.30 -8.89
C ASN A 106 8.55 -4.66 -8.30
N VAL A 107 8.08 -5.13 -7.14
CA VAL A 107 6.93 -4.53 -6.45
C VAL A 107 7.26 -3.13 -5.92
N LEU A 108 8.43 -2.95 -5.31
CA LEU A 108 8.90 -1.66 -4.81
C LEU A 108 9.09 -0.64 -5.94
N GLU A 109 9.62 -1.06 -7.09
CA GLU A 109 9.75 -0.22 -8.29
C GLU A 109 8.39 0.23 -8.79
N HIS A 110 7.41 -0.68 -8.86
CA HIS A 110 6.06 -0.36 -9.30
C HIS A 110 5.38 0.62 -8.31
N LEU A 111 5.58 0.46 -7.01
CA LEU A 111 5.14 1.42 -6.00
C LEU A 111 5.83 2.79 -6.19
N ALA A 112 7.15 2.82 -6.37
CA ALA A 112 7.90 4.06 -6.54
C ALA A 112 7.49 4.84 -7.82
N ARG A 113 7.17 4.14 -8.92
CA ARG A 113 6.69 4.75 -10.17
C ARG A 113 5.35 5.46 -10.00
N GLY A 114 4.48 4.96 -9.13
CA GLY A 114 3.17 5.54 -8.88
C GLY A 114 3.15 6.68 -7.86
N ILE A 115 4.31 7.16 -7.40
CA ILE A 115 4.42 8.21 -6.38
C ILE A 115 5.26 9.37 -6.93
N HIS A 116 4.87 10.60 -6.58
CA HIS A 116 5.61 11.79 -6.98
C HIS A 116 7.06 11.72 -6.49
N LYS A 117 8.02 12.16 -7.33
CA LYS A 117 9.46 12.01 -7.05
C LYS A 117 9.95 12.61 -5.73
N GLY A 118 9.26 13.63 -5.23
CA GLY A 118 9.60 14.34 -3.99
C GLY A 118 8.87 13.84 -2.74
N ASP A 119 8.04 12.80 -2.88
CA ASP A 119 7.25 12.26 -1.76
C ASP A 119 7.72 10.85 -1.41
N ASP A 120 7.66 10.52 -0.12
CA ASP A 120 8.03 9.20 0.40
C ASP A 120 6.95 8.74 1.40
N PRO A 121 6.23 7.62 1.13
CA PRO A 121 5.18 7.12 2.01
C PRO A 121 5.71 6.36 3.24
N VAL A 122 7.01 6.04 3.27
CA VAL A 122 7.66 5.26 4.34
C VAL A 122 8.51 6.17 5.22
N LEU A 123 9.41 6.95 4.62
CA LEU A 123 10.41 7.76 5.31
C LEU A 123 10.08 9.27 5.28
N GLY A 124 8.95 9.64 4.70
CA GLY A 124 8.50 11.02 4.62
C GLY A 124 7.88 11.54 5.91
N GLU A 125 7.36 12.77 5.85
CA GLU A 125 6.72 13.42 6.99
C GLU A 125 5.36 12.79 7.31
N ASP A 126 5.14 12.42 8.57
CA ASP A 126 3.89 11.84 9.08
C ASP A 126 2.67 12.76 8.89
N SER A 127 2.86 14.09 8.85
CA SER A 127 1.77 15.05 8.68
C SER A 127 1.37 15.27 7.22
N LYS A 128 2.16 14.81 6.25
CA LYS A 128 1.99 15.12 4.83
C LYS A 128 1.34 13.96 4.09
N CYS A 129 0.26 14.23 3.33
CA CYS A 129 -0.29 13.22 2.43
C CYS A 129 0.71 12.88 1.32
N VAL A 130 0.82 11.60 0.98
CA VAL A 130 1.56 11.10 -0.18
C VAL A 130 0.55 10.47 -1.12
N TYR A 131 0.41 10.99 -2.33
CA TYR A 131 -0.65 10.55 -3.25
C TYR A 131 -0.17 9.50 -4.24
N TRP A 132 -1.02 8.52 -4.49
CA TRP A 132 -0.87 7.55 -5.57
C TRP A 132 -1.29 8.15 -6.91
N TYR A 133 -0.52 7.89 -7.96
CA TYR A 133 -0.75 8.34 -9.33
C TYR A 133 -0.81 7.19 -10.35
N GLY A 134 -0.67 5.95 -9.90
CA GLY A 134 -0.80 4.77 -10.74
C GLY A 134 -2.25 4.29 -10.90
N ASP A 135 -2.41 2.99 -11.09
CA ASP A 135 -3.70 2.35 -11.33
C ASP A 135 -4.69 2.54 -10.16
N VAL A 136 -5.97 2.72 -10.48
CA VAL A 136 -7.05 2.76 -9.49
C VAL A 136 -8.09 1.70 -9.81
N THR A 137 -8.79 1.20 -8.78
CA THR A 137 -9.90 0.27 -9.01
C THR A 137 -11.06 0.96 -9.75
N LYS A 138 -11.78 0.19 -10.57
CA LYS A 138 -12.83 0.73 -11.44
C LYS A 138 -14.06 1.20 -10.67
N ASP A 139 -14.40 0.51 -9.59
CA ASP A 139 -15.67 0.69 -8.91
C ASP A 139 -15.60 1.79 -7.85
N ASP A 140 -14.48 1.87 -7.11
CA ASP A 140 -14.34 2.72 -5.93
C ASP A 140 -13.15 3.68 -5.98
N ALA A 141 -12.45 3.76 -7.12
CA ALA A 141 -11.28 4.62 -7.34
C ALA A 141 -10.22 4.50 -6.23
N GLN A 142 -9.96 3.27 -5.75
CA GLN A 142 -8.97 2.99 -4.70
C GLN A 142 -7.59 2.78 -5.33
N ALA A 143 -6.52 3.21 -4.64
CA ALA A 143 -5.15 3.01 -5.10
C ALA A 143 -4.83 1.51 -5.24
N ALA A 144 -4.44 1.09 -6.44
CA ALA A 144 -4.24 -0.31 -6.78
C ALA A 144 -2.94 -0.55 -7.56
N ILE A 145 -2.42 -1.77 -7.44
CA ILE A 145 -1.25 -2.26 -8.14
C ILE A 145 -1.56 -3.63 -8.73
N LYS A 146 -1.01 -3.91 -9.92
CA LYS A 146 -1.02 -5.24 -10.52
C LYS A 146 0.28 -5.95 -10.21
N MET A 147 0.20 -7.16 -9.68
CA MET A 147 1.36 -8.02 -9.47
C MET A 147 0.98 -9.48 -9.55
N ILE A 148 1.95 -10.33 -9.90
CA ILE A 148 1.80 -11.78 -9.87
C ILE A 148 2.09 -12.23 -8.44
N LYS A 149 1.12 -12.85 -7.77
CA LYS A 149 1.35 -13.38 -6.43
C LYS A 149 2.17 -14.67 -6.51
N PRO A 150 2.97 -14.97 -5.48
CA PRO A 150 3.64 -16.27 -5.36
C PRO A 150 2.62 -17.42 -5.50
N GLY A 151 2.86 -18.33 -6.44
CA GLY A 151 1.97 -19.47 -6.70
C GLY A 151 0.79 -19.18 -7.65
N GLU A 152 0.58 -17.94 -8.07
CA GLU A 152 -0.39 -17.58 -9.12
C GLU A 152 0.32 -17.47 -10.49
N ALA A 153 -0.36 -17.87 -11.57
CA ALA A 153 0.17 -17.77 -12.93
C ALA A 153 -0.17 -16.44 -13.63
N TYR A 154 -1.07 -15.65 -13.04
CA TYR A 154 -1.62 -14.44 -13.64
C TYR A 154 -1.48 -13.26 -12.69
N GLU A 155 -1.46 -12.06 -13.26
CA GLU A 155 -1.50 -10.83 -12.47
C GLU A 155 -2.82 -10.69 -11.72
N SER A 156 -2.71 -10.29 -10.46
CA SER A 156 -3.82 -9.95 -9.58
C SER A 156 -3.76 -8.48 -9.21
N ILE A 157 -4.94 -7.86 -9.07
CA ILE A 157 -5.07 -6.48 -8.56
C ILE A 157 -5.03 -6.52 -7.03
N THR A 158 -4.28 -5.62 -6.42
CA THR A 158 -4.24 -5.46 -4.95
C THR A 158 -4.15 -4.00 -4.56
N TYR A 159 -4.64 -3.67 -3.36
CA TYR A 159 -4.64 -2.31 -2.83
C TYR A 159 -3.26 -1.89 -2.33
N VAL A 160 -2.80 -0.72 -2.78
CA VAL A 160 -1.46 -0.21 -2.48
C VAL A 160 -1.22 -0.06 -0.97
N ASN A 161 -2.21 0.43 -0.22
CA ASN A 161 -2.10 0.59 1.22
C ASN A 161 -1.91 -0.75 1.97
N ARG A 162 -2.52 -1.83 1.49
CA ARG A 162 -2.31 -3.18 2.04
C ARG A 162 -0.91 -3.70 1.73
N VAL A 163 -0.42 -3.46 0.51
CA VAL A 163 0.95 -3.83 0.13
C VAL A 163 1.97 -3.07 0.98
N LEU A 164 1.82 -1.76 1.12
CA LEU A 164 2.73 -0.94 1.94
C LEU A 164 2.73 -1.38 3.40
N ALA A 165 1.56 -1.59 3.99
CA ALA A 165 1.46 -2.09 5.36
C ALA A 165 2.14 -3.46 5.52
N PHE A 166 1.93 -4.37 4.56
CA PHE A 166 2.57 -5.68 4.59
C PHE A 166 4.10 -5.58 4.55
N ILE A 167 4.63 -4.72 3.69
CA ILE A 167 6.08 -4.58 3.51
C ILE A 167 6.73 -3.83 4.67
N PHE A 168 6.12 -2.76 5.19
CA PHE A 168 6.82 -1.78 6.04
C PHE A 168 6.25 -1.59 7.44
N ALA A 169 5.02 -2.01 7.71
CA ALA A 169 4.47 -1.84 9.06
C ALA A 169 5.30 -2.64 10.07
N THR A 170 5.39 -2.14 11.29
CA THR A 170 5.87 -2.92 12.44
C THR A 170 4.94 -4.10 12.72
N ASP A 171 5.43 -5.13 13.40
CA ASP A 171 4.63 -6.32 13.75
C ASP A 171 3.35 -5.96 14.50
N GLU A 172 3.43 -5.12 15.52
CA GLU A 172 2.26 -4.68 16.30
C GLU A 172 1.23 -3.96 15.41
N SER A 173 1.69 -3.04 14.55
CA SER A 173 0.80 -2.34 13.63
C SER A 173 0.17 -3.30 12.61
N PHE A 174 0.96 -4.24 12.09
CA PHE A 174 0.50 -5.23 11.12
C PHE A 174 -0.54 -6.18 11.72
N GLU A 175 -0.30 -6.69 12.93
CA GLU A 175 -1.26 -7.55 13.65
C GLU A 175 -2.61 -6.83 13.86
N ASN A 176 -2.59 -5.56 14.25
CA ASN A 176 -3.80 -4.75 14.36
C ASN A 176 -4.51 -4.62 13.01
N LEU A 177 -3.77 -4.38 11.93
CA LEU A 177 -4.31 -4.30 10.57
C LEU A 177 -4.90 -5.63 10.08
N MET A 178 -4.42 -6.78 10.58
CA MET A 178 -4.98 -8.10 10.25
C MET A 178 -6.37 -8.32 10.84
N THR A 179 -6.74 -7.57 11.88
CA THR A 179 -8.09 -7.63 12.47
C THR A 179 -9.13 -6.90 11.62
N LEU A 180 -8.69 -6.04 10.70
CA LEU A 180 -9.57 -5.25 9.84
C LEU A 180 -10.11 -6.09 8.68
N PRO A 181 -11.27 -5.72 8.10
CA PRO A 181 -11.81 -6.36 6.91
C PRO A 181 -10.81 -6.42 5.74
N LYS A 182 -11.03 -7.35 4.82
CA LYS A 182 -10.23 -7.53 3.58
C LYS A 182 -10.52 -6.46 2.51
N GLU A 183 -10.86 -5.27 2.96
CA GLU A 183 -11.11 -4.08 2.14
C GLU A 183 -9.84 -3.19 2.13
N PRO A 184 -9.74 -2.22 1.22
CA PRO A 184 -8.66 -1.24 1.30
C PRO A 184 -8.76 -0.50 2.64
N PHE A 185 -7.63 -0.34 3.32
CA PHE A 185 -7.61 0.37 4.60
C PHE A 185 -8.12 1.80 4.43
N LYS A 186 -8.80 2.31 5.46
CA LYS A 186 -9.23 3.70 5.48
C LYS A 186 -8.05 4.59 5.84
N MET A 187 -7.97 5.75 5.21
CA MET A 187 -6.95 6.74 5.51
C MET A 187 -7.47 7.75 6.53
N SER A 188 -6.72 8.02 7.60
CA SER A 188 -7.05 9.02 8.63
C SER A 188 -7.11 10.45 8.09
N CYS A 189 -6.43 10.72 6.97
CA CYS A 189 -6.47 12.00 6.28
C CYS A 189 -7.75 12.22 5.43
N GLY A 190 -8.61 11.20 5.30
CA GLY A 190 -9.87 11.23 4.55
C GLY A 190 -9.74 11.14 3.02
N ASP A 191 -8.56 10.79 2.50
CA ASP A 191 -8.30 10.63 1.06
C ASP A 191 -7.76 9.22 0.77
N GLN A 192 -8.55 8.39 0.09
CA GLN A 192 -8.21 6.99 -0.19
C GLN A 192 -7.12 6.79 -1.26
N LEU A 193 -6.70 7.88 -1.94
CA LEU A 193 -5.53 7.86 -2.80
C LEU A 193 -4.26 8.28 -2.04
N CYS A 194 -4.36 8.65 -0.76
CA CYS A 194 -3.20 8.75 0.10
C CYS A 194 -2.63 7.36 0.35
N VAL A 195 -1.31 7.23 0.26
CA VAL A 195 -0.55 5.99 0.48
C VAL A 195 0.53 6.17 1.56
N ASN A 196 0.52 7.27 2.31
CA ASN A 196 1.40 7.45 3.46
C ASN A 196 1.05 6.40 4.53
N LEU A 197 2.02 5.61 4.98
CA LEU A 197 1.84 4.58 6.01
C LEU A 197 1.26 5.16 7.30
N SER A 198 1.79 6.29 7.75
CA SER A 198 1.34 6.96 8.98
C SER A 198 -0.12 7.45 8.89
N HIS A 199 -0.69 7.54 7.68
CA HIS A 199 -2.09 7.93 7.46
C HIS A 199 -3.04 6.72 7.40
N ILE A 200 -2.56 5.48 7.54
CA ILE A 200 -3.44 4.32 7.60
C ILE A 200 -4.17 4.30 8.95
N SER A 201 -5.50 4.26 8.90
CA SER A 201 -6.34 4.17 10.10
C SER A 201 -6.36 2.75 10.65
N LEU A 202 -6.11 2.62 11.94
CA LEU A 202 -6.27 1.37 12.70
C LEU A 202 -7.69 1.19 13.27
N GLN A 203 -8.63 2.07 12.92
CA GLN A 203 -9.99 2.02 13.46
C GLN A 203 -10.86 1.05 12.68
N VAL A 204 -11.62 0.23 13.41
CA VAL A 204 -12.73 -0.56 12.87
C VAL A 204 -13.97 0.33 12.92
N ASP A 205 -14.57 0.62 11.77
CA ASP A 205 -15.90 1.24 11.74
C ASP A 205 -16.90 0.23 12.30
N ALA A 206 -17.36 0.43 13.54
CA ALA A 206 -18.35 -0.41 14.21
C ALA A 206 -19.77 -0.31 13.60
N THR A 207 -19.89 0.07 12.33
CA THR A 207 -21.18 0.35 11.68
C THR A 207 -21.61 -0.77 10.75
N THR A 208 -21.70 -1.98 11.28
CA THR A 208 -22.66 -2.99 10.80
C THR A 208 -23.24 -3.71 12.00
N ASN A 209 -24.27 -3.09 12.60
CA ASN A 209 -25.31 -3.62 13.50
C ASN A 209 -25.57 -2.61 14.62
N GLY A 210 -26.74 -1.97 14.58
CA GLY A 210 -27.08 -0.80 15.39
C GLY A 210 -27.15 -1.08 16.89
N ASP A 211 -26.09 -0.72 17.60
CA ASP A 211 -26.13 -0.49 19.05
C ASP A 211 -25.43 0.84 19.39
N PRO A 212 -26.14 1.88 19.87
CA PRO A 212 -25.57 3.21 20.10
C PRO A 212 -24.73 3.35 21.38
N THR A 213 -24.41 2.29 22.13
CA THR A 213 -24.03 2.45 23.55
C THR A 213 -22.58 2.17 23.95
N VAL A 214 -21.64 1.95 23.03
CA VAL A 214 -20.22 1.77 23.41
C VAL A 214 -19.40 3.01 23.08
N PRO A 215 -18.80 3.71 24.07
CA PRO A 215 -17.87 4.80 23.78
C PRO A 215 -16.64 4.20 23.09
N ALA A 216 -16.45 4.57 21.82
CA ALA A 216 -15.23 4.28 21.09
C ALA A 216 -14.04 4.85 21.87
N LYS A 217 -13.22 3.97 22.47
CA LYS A 217 -11.87 4.36 22.86
C LYS A 217 -11.15 4.66 21.56
N VAL A 218 -10.99 5.95 21.28
CA VAL A 218 -10.20 6.46 20.16
C VAL A 218 -8.75 6.05 20.39
N ALA A 219 -8.38 4.87 19.90
CA ALA A 219 -6.99 4.56 19.66
C ALA A 219 -6.58 5.37 18.42
N SER A 220 -6.07 6.58 18.63
CA SER A 220 -5.31 7.31 17.61
C SER A 220 -3.95 6.62 17.42
N GLY A 221 -3.98 5.40 16.91
CA GLY A 221 -2.79 4.68 16.50
C GLY A 221 -2.41 5.08 15.08
N HIS A 222 -1.14 5.42 14.89
CA HIS A 222 -0.54 5.60 13.57
C HIS A 222 0.27 4.35 13.25
N VAL A 223 0.28 3.90 11.99
CA VAL A 223 1.17 2.81 11.58
C VAL A 223 2.58 3.35 11.52
N HIS A 224 3.46 2.83 12.37
CA HIS A 224 4.86 3.23 12.40
C HIS A 224 5.70 2.22 11.61
N CYS A 225 6.72 2.71 10.91
CA CYS A 225 7.81 1.91 10.37
C CYS A 225 9.08 2.19 11.17
N GLN A 226 9.89 1.16 11.44
CA GLN A 226 11.16 1.33 12.15
C GLN A 226 12.33 0.95 11.24
N PRO A 227 13.45 1.68 11.31
CA PRO A 227 14.70 1.23 10.69
C PRO A 227 15.08 -0.13 11.28
N MET A 228 15.14 -1.16 10.44
CA MET A 228 15.74 -2.43 10.84
C MET A 228 17.24 -2.19 10.99
N ASN A 229 17.76 -2.35 12.20
CA ASN A 229 19.20 -2.33 12.43
C ASN A 229 19.84 -3.41 11.53
N PRO A 230 20.87 -3.08 10.73
CA PRO A 230 21.60 -4.10 10.00
C PRO A 230 22.15 -5.10 11.02
N TYR A 231 21.93 -6.38 10.77
CA TYR A 231 22.43 -7.49 11.57
C TYR A 231 23.87 -7.20 12.08
N PRO A 232 24.17 -7.35 13.38
CA PRO A 232 25.54 -7.32 13.87
C PRO A 232 26.24 -8.60 13.42
N GLY A 233 26.74 -8.58 12.18
CA GLY A 233 27.27 -9.76 11.50
C GLY A 233 28.51 -9.44 10.66
N THR A 234 29.36 -8.53 11.10
CA THR A 234 30.74 -8.44 10.62
C THR A 234 31.68 -8.48 11.82
N ASN A 235 32.10 -9.69 12.17
CA ASN A 235 33.22 -9.91 13.06
C ASN A 235 34.46 -9.28 12.41
N GLN A 236 34.91 -8.14 12.93
CA GLN A 236 36.28 -7.66 12.73
C GLN A 236 37.21 -8.75 13.30
N MET A 237 37.72 -9.64 12.45
CA MET A 237 38.94 -10.37 12.79
C MET A 237 40.08 -9.34 12.86
N GLY A 238 40.37 -8.91 14.08
CA GLY A 238 41.57 -8.14 14.38
C GLY A 238 42.80 -8.96 14.01
N TYR A 239 43.49 -8.54 12.95
CA TYR A 239 44.86 -8.97 12.70
C TYR A 239 45.74 -8.36 13.81
N GLN A 240 46.10 -9.20 14.77
CA GLN A 240 47.05 -8.91 15.81
C GLN A 240 48.45 -8.81 15.18
N GLN A 241 48.90 -7.60 14.87
CA GLN A 241 50.30 -7.33 14.51
C GLN A 241 51.18 -7.63 15.73
N ARG A 242 51.93 -8.73 15.68
CA ARG A 242 53.07 -8.96 16.59
C ARG A 242 54.26 -8.14 16.08
N GLY A 243 54.42 -6.94 16.63
CA GLY A 243 55.69 -6.23 16.61
C GLY A 243 56.62 -6.85 17.67
N ALA A 244 57.59 -7.64 17.23
CA ALA A 244 58.72 -8.03 18.08
C ALA A 244 59.86 -7.04 17.84
N ALA A 245 60.02 -6.10 18.76
CA ALA A 245 61.24 -5.35 18.96
C ALA A 245 62.11 -6.12 19.95
N LEU A 246 63.31 -6.55 19.53
CA LEU A 246 64.41 -6.85 20.44
C LEU A 246 65.68 -6.24 19.88
N THR A 247 66.05 -5.11 20.48
CA THR A 247 67.39 -4.55 20.57
C THR A 247 68.24 -5.42 21.49
N GLY A 248 69.50 -5.63 21.12
CA GLY A 248 70.52 -6.29 21.94
C GLY A 248 71.68 -6.78 21.09
#